data_AF-A0A4W2II94-F1
#
_entry.id   AF-A0A4W2II94-F1
#
_cell.length_a   1.000
_cell.length_b   1.000
_cell.length_c   1.000
_cell.angle_alpha   90.00
_cell.angle_beta   90.00
_cell.angle_gamma   90.00
#
_symmetry.space_group_name_H-M   'P 1'
#
loop_
_entity.id
_entity.type
_entity.pdbx_description
1 polymer ?
#
loop_
_entity_poly.entity_id
_entity_poly.type
_entity_poly.pdbx_seq_one_letter_code
_entity_poly.pdbx_strand_id
1 'polypeptide(L)'
;LGSLVLGQCISRFTNRKVPYCVKFNPDEDKQNLFVAGMSDKKIVQWDIRSGEIVQEYDRHLGAVNTIVFVDENRRFVSTSDDKSLRVWEWDIPVDFKYIAEPSMHSMPAVTLSPNGKWLACQSMDNQILIFGAQNRFRLNKKKIFKGHMVAGYACQVDFSPDMSYVISGDGNGKLNIWDWKTTKLYSRFKAHDKVCIGAVWHPHETSKVITCGWDGLIKLWD
;
A
#
# COMPACT_ATOMS: atom_id res chain seq x y z
N LEU A 1 -5.35 -2.45 19.11
CA LEU A 1 -4.25 -3.43 19.29
C LEU A 1 -4.82 -4.73 19.84
N GLY A 2 -4.51 -5.87 19.22
CA GLY A 2 -4.95 -7.19 19.67
C GLY A 2 -3.76 -8.13 19.87
N SER A 3 -3.84 -9.04 20.85
CA SER A 3 -2.86 -10.11 21.03
C SER A 3 -3.15 -11.23 20.04
N LEU A 4 -2.14 -11.63 19.26
CA LEU A 4 -2.28 -12.75 18.32
C LEU A 4 -2.45 -14.09 19.05
N VAL A 5 -1.79 -14.26 20.19
CA VAL A 5 -1.82 -15.51 20.96
C VAL A 5 -3.09 -15.63 21.80
N LEU A 6 -3.48 -14.53 22.44
CA LEU A 6 -4.62 -14.54 23.38
C LEU A 6 -5.95 -14.18 22.71
N GLY A 7 -5.93 -13.64 21.50
CA GLY A 7 -7.13 -13.11 20.82
C GLY A 7 -7.77 -11.90 21.53
N GLN A 8 -7.11 -11.35 22.56
CA GLN A 8 -7.63 -10.28 23.38
C GLN A 8 -7.36 -8.90 22.78
N CYS A 9 -8.32 -7.98 22.91
CA CYS A 9 -8.10 -6.56 22.63
C CYS A 9 -7.28 -5.94 23.77
N ILE A 10 -6.03 -5.57 23.49
CA ILE A 10 -5.10 -4.98 24.47
C ILE A 10 -5.45 -3.51 24.72
N SER A 11 -5.59 -2.74 23.64
CA SER A 11 -5.85 -1.30 23.68
C SER A 11 -6.70 -0.84 22.51
N ARG A 12 -7.50 0.21 22.74
CA ARG A 12 -8.32 0.89 21.72
C ARG A 12 -7.87 2.35 21.62
N PHE A 13 -7.70 2.82 20.38
CA PHE A 13 -7.28 4.17 20.07
C PHE A 13 -8.40 4.82 19.26
N THR A 14 -8.75 6.07 19.56
CA THR A 14 -9.83 6.78 18.86
C THR A 14 -9.51 8.25 18.72
N ASN A 15 -9.80 8.79 17.53
CA ASN A 15 -9.87 10.23 17.26
C ASN A 15 -11.24 10.61 16.66
N ARG A 16 -12.25 9.73 16.80
CA ARG A 16 -13.61 9.87 16.23
C ARG A 16 -13.67 9.94 14.70
N LYS A 17 -12.60 9.60 14.00
CA LYS A 17 -12.54 9.54 12.53
C LYS A 17 -12.27 8.11 12.08
N VAL A 18 -12.61 7.81 10.84
CA VAL A 18 -12.44 6.46 10.29
C VAL A 18 -10.99 6.29 9.82
N PRO A 19 -10.24 5.30 10.33
CA PRO A 19 -8.92 4.96 9.80
C PRO A 19 -9.08 4.11 8.53
N TYR A 20 -8.39 4.48 7.46
CA TYR A 20 -8.38 3.71 6.20
C TYR A 20 -7.17 2.77 6.10
N CYS A 21 -6.03 3.16 6.66
CA CYS A 21 -4.85 2.31 6.73
C CYS A 21 -4.15 2.48 8.07
N VAL A 22 -3.41 1.45 8.50
CA VAL A 22 -2.62 1.44 9.72
C VAL A 22 -1.29 0.76 9.43
N LYS A 23 -0.19 1.33 9.92
CA LYS A 23 1.15 0.73 9.88
C LYS A 23 1.87 0.95 11.20
N PHE A 24 2.42 -0.11 11.77
CA PHE A 24 3.38 -0.01 12.86
C PHE A 24 4.69 0.54 12.32
N ASN A 25 5.42 1.29 13.15
CA ASN A 25 6.81 1.57 12.83
C ASN A 25 7.56 0.23 12.78
N PRO A 26 8.24 -0.08 11.67
CA PRO A 26 8.96 -1.35 11.49
C PRO A 26 10.31 -1.40 12.21
N ASP A 27 10.84 -0.29 12.73
CA ASP A 27 12.08 -0.31 13.51
C ASP A 27 11.87 -0.97 14.88
N GLU A 28 12.80 -1.80 15.32
CA GLU A 28 12.69 -2.55 16.58
C GLU A 28 12.59 -1.64 17.81
N ASP A 29 13.26 -0.48 17.78
CA ASP A 29 13.27 0.49 18.88
C ASP A 29 11.98 1.31 18.98
N LYS A 30 11.14 1.31 17.94
CA LYS A 30 9.93 2.13 17.82
C LYS A 30 8.65 1.32 17.65
N GLN A 31 8.66 0.02 17.97
CA GLN A 31 7.48 -0.87 17.85
C GLN A 31 6.27 -0.43 18.67
N ASN A 32 6.46 0.46 19.66
CA ASN A 32 5.35 1.08 20.39
C ASN A 32 4.63 2.18 19.61
N LEU A 33 5.16 2.61 18.46
CA LEU A 33 4.58 3.66 17.63
C LEU A 33 3.90 3.05 16.40
N PHE A 34 2.72 3.58 16.06
CA PHE A 34 2.06 3.29 14.80
C PHE A 34 1.43 4.54 14.22
N VAL A 35 1.27 4.55 12.90
CA VAL A 35 0.59 5.60 12.15
C VAL A 35 -0.68 5.05 11.51
N ALA A 36 -1.72 5.87 11.46
CA ALA A 36 -2.92 5.58 10.69
C ALA A 36 -3.28 6.74 9.77
N GLY A 37 -3.64 6.40 8.53
CA GLY A 37 -4.20 7.33 7.57
C GLY A 37 -5.70 7.46 7.80
N MET A 38 -6.18 8.68 8.00
CA MET A 38 -7.53 8.96 8.45
C MET A 38 -8.41 9.54 7.33
N SER A 39 -9.72 9.42 7.51
CA SER A 39 -10.73 9.98 6.60
C SER A 39 -10.76 11.52 6.60
N ASP A 40 -10.27 12.16 7.65
CA ASP A 40 -10.23 13.62 7.81
C ASP A 40 -8.93 14.26 7.31
N LYS A 41 -8.26 13.57 6.37
CA LYS A 41 -7.08 14.06 5.65
C LYS A 41 -5.80 14.12 6.49
N LYS A 42 -5.84 13.57 7.71
CA LYS A 42 -4.68 13.51 8.58
C LYS A 42 -4.05 12.13 8.56
N ILE A 43 -2.75 12.10 8.79
CA ILE A 43 -2.07 10.91 9.30
C ILE A 43 -1.84 11.17 10.77
N VAL A 44 -2.22 10.22 11.61
CA VAL A 44 -2.11 10.38 13.06
C VAL A 44 -1.17 9.29 13.56
N GLN A 45 -0.23 9.69 14.41
CA GLN A 45 0.74 8.82 15.05
C GLN A 45 0.38 8.66 16.51
N TRP A 46 0.34 7.42 16.98
CA TRP A 46 0.05 7.09 18.37
C TRP A 46 1.23 6.39 19.02
N ASP A 47 1.39 6.62 20.32
CA ASP A 47 2.16 5.75 21.20
C ASP A 47 1.24 4.77 21.92
N ILE A 48 1.53 3.48 21.75
CA ILE A 48 0.78 2.38 22.35
C ILE A 48 0.89 2.37 23.87
N ARG A 49 2.03 2.83 24.41
CA ARG A 49 2.30 2.82 25.85
C ARG A 49 1.45 3.85 26.58
N SER A 50 1.36 5.06 26.05
CA SER A 50 0.56 6.15 26.63
C SER A 50 -0.91 6.13 26.19
N GLY A 51 -1.20 5.64 24.99
CA GLY A 51 -2.53 5.77 24.38
C GLY A 51 -2.75 7.11 23.70
N GLU A 52 -1.76 8.00 23.72
CA GLU A 52 -1.89 9.38 23.24
C GLU A 52 -1.44 9.56 21.79
N ILE A 53 -1.96 10.62 21.16
CA ILE A 53 -1.49 11.08 19.86
C ILE A 53 -0.18 11.82 20.08
N VAL A 54 0.90 11.34 19.47
CA VAL A 54 2.23 11.95 19.57
C VAL A 54 2.54 12.88 18.41
N GLN A 55 1.91 12.66 17.24
CA GLN A 55 2.13 13.50 16.07
C GLN A 55 0.93 13.47 15.12
N GLU A 56 0.69 14.58 14.43
CA GLU A 56 -0.28 14.67 13.32
C GLU A 56 0.39 15.24 12.06
N TYR A 57 0.11 14.63 10.91
CA TYR A 57 0.56 15.10 9.59
C TYR A 57 -0.69 15.54 8.81
N ASP A 58 -0.84 16.84 8.58
CA ASP A 58 -2.12 17.47 8.17
C ASP A 58 -2.10 18.13 6.78
N ARG A 59 -1.12 17.77 5.94
CA ARG A 59 -0.97 18.39 4.61
C ARG A 59 -1.83 17.77 3.51
N HIS A 60 -2.39 16.58 3.72
CA HIS A 60 -3.29 15.98 2.73
C HIS A 60 -4.60 16.76 2.61
N LEU A 61 -5.16 16.77 1.39
CA LEU A 61 -6.41 17.49 1.09
C LEU A 61 -7.64 16.57 0.95
N GLY A 62 -7.40 15.25 0.93
CA GLY A 62 -8.41 14.20 0.88
C GLY A 62 -8.09 13.09 1.89
N ALA A 63 -8.96 12.08 1.98
CA ALA A 63 -8.72 10.90 2.79
C ALA A 63 -7.35 10.26 2.48
N VAL A 64 -6.65 9.76 3.52
CA VAL A 64 -5.37 9.08 3.34
C VAL A 64 -5.62 7.59 3.13
N ASN A 65 -5.21 7.07 1.98
CA ASN A 65 -5.58 5.73 1.54
C ASN A 65 -4.58 4.66 1.98
N THR A 66 -3.28 4.91 1.83
CA THR A 66 -2.23 3.98 2.26
C THR A 66 -1.01 4.72 2.78
N ILE A 67 -0.23 4.01 3.61
CA ILE A 67 1.04 4.42 4.17
C ILE A 67 2.02 3.27 3.96
N VAL A 68 3.22 3.58 3.47
CA VAL A 68 4.29 2.61 3.20
C VAL A 68 5.62 3.18 3.68
N PHE A 69 6.30 2.48 4.58
CA PHE A 69 7.65 2.84 5.02
C PHE A 69 8.65 2.62 3.88
N VAL A 70 9.62 3.53 3.77
CA VAL A 70 10.66 3.55 2.73
C VAL A 70 11.98 4.03 3.32
N ASP A 71 13.07 3.91 2.56
CA ASP A 71 14.38 4.45 2.95
C ASP A 71 14.84 3.93 4.32
N GLU A 72 14.84 2.60 4.47
CA GLU A 72 15.19 1.93 5.74
C GLU A 72 14.35 2.45 6.91
N ASN A 73 13.04 2.62 6.66
CA ASN A 73 12.02 3.04 7.63
C ASN A 73 12.14 4.47 8.17
N ARG A 74 13.19 5.20 7.78
CA ARG A 74 13.39 6.60 8.18
C ARG A 74 12.33 7.53 7.60
N ARG A 75 11.70 7.11 6.50
CA ARG A 75 10.65 7.85 5.80
C ARG A 75 9.44 6.97 5.57
N PHE A 76 8.31 7.60 5.28
CA PHE A 76 7.15 6.90 4.75
C PHE A 76 6.52 7.69 3.62
N VAL A 77 5.85 6.97 2.73
CA VAL A 77 5.06 7.52 1.64
C VAL A 77 3.61 7.28 1.94
N SER A 78 2.79 8.32 1.77
CA SER A 78 1.34 8.21 1.84
C SER A 78 0.68 8.63 0.53
N THR A 79 -0.47 8.03 0.24
CA THR A 79 -1.35 8.44 -0.85
C THR A 79 -2.69 8.92 -0.32
N SER A 80 -3.36 9.73 -1.12
CA SER A 80 -4.66 10.26 -0.75
C SER A 80 -5.58 10.40 -1.97
N ASP A 81 -6.87 10.54 -1.69
CA ASP A 81 -7.89 10.90 -2.68
C ASP A 81 -7.68 12.28 -3.31
N ASP A 82 -6.80 13.10 -2.74
CA ASP A 82 -6.31 14.33 -3.40
C ASP A 82 -5.40 14.08 -4.62
N LYS A 83 -5.21 12.80 -5.00
CA LYS A 83 -4.42 12.35 -6.16
C LYS A 83 -2.92 12.65 -6.01
N SER A 84 -2.44 12.81 -4.77
CA SER A 84 -1.03 13.05 -4.47
C SER A 84 -0.37 11.87 -3.77
N LEU A 85 0.95 11.80 -3.96
CA LEU A 85 1.88 11.07 -3.10
C LEU A 85 2.64 12.10 -2.27
N ARG A 86 2.68 11.90 -0.95
CA ARG A 86 3.53 12.68 -0.04
C ARG A 86 4.56 11.78 0.61
N VAL A 87 5.79 12.27 0.70
CA VAL A 87 6.89 11.62 1.40
C VAL A 87 7.18 12.41 2.66
N TRP A 88 7.27 11.71 3.77
CA TRP A 88 7.45 12.27 5.09
C TRP A 88 8.71 11.71 5.70
N GLU A 89 9.42 12.55 6.45
CA GLU A 89 10.40 12.05 7.40
C GLU A 89 9.68 11.66 8.68
N TRP A 90 10.09 10.54 9.28
CA TRP A 90 9.50 10.07 10.52
C TRP A 90 9.60 11.14 11.62
N ASP A 91 8.53 11.32 12.40
CA ASP A 91 8.35 12.35 13.44
C ASP A 91 8.33 13.82 12.95
N ILE A 92 8.43 14.09 11.65
CA ILE A 92 8.45 15.45 11.10
C ILE A 92 7.12 15.73 10.36
N PRO A 93 6.27 16.66 10.84
CA PRO A 93 4.91 16.87 10.33
C PRO A 93 4.88 17.72 9.04
N VAL A 94 5.99 17.76 8.31
CA VAL A 94 6.16 18.50 7.06
C VAL A 94 6.58 17.51 5.99
N ASP A 95 5.90 17.56 4.84
CA ASP A 95 6.22 16.69 3.72
C ASP A 95 7.56 17.10 3.09
N PHE A 96 8.52 16.16 3.11
CA PHE A 96 9.80 16.29 2.44
C PHE A 96 9.61 16.39 0.92
N LYS A 97 8.62 15.66 0.39
CA LYS A 97 8.31 15.64 -1.04
C LYS A 97 6.82 15.55 -1.31
N TYR A 98 6.35 16.48 -2.13
CA TYR A 98 5.02 16.45 -2.74
C TYR A 98 5.11 16.02 -4.21
N ILE A 99 4.28 15.07 -4.62
CA ILE A 99 4.16 14.59 -6.00
C ILE A 99 2.68 14.58 -6.38
N ALA A 100 2.33 15.49 -7.28
CA ALA A 100 1.04 15.50 -7.95
C ALA A 100 1.23 16.04 -9.37
N GLU A 101 0.74 15.30 -10.35
CA GLU A 101 0.63 15.75 -11.74
C GLU A 101 -0.86 15.80 -12.12
N PRO A 102 -1.29 16.72 -13.00
CA PRO A 102 -2.70 16.80 -13.41
C PRO A 102 -3.29 15.51 -14.00
N SER A 103 -2.43 14.63 -14.53
CA SER A 103 -2.78 13.33 -15.08
C SER A 103 -2.87 12.20 -14.04
N MET A 104 -2.45 12.44 -12.79
CA MET A 104 -2.50 11.42 -11.74
C MET A 104 -3.94 11.21 -11.26
N HIS A 105 -4.23 9.97 -10.89
CA HIS A 105 -5.47 9.57 -10.24
C HIS A 105 -5.19 9.11 -8.80
N SER A 106 -6.26 8.92 -8.01
CA SER A 106 -6.12 8.38 -6.64
C SER A 106 -5.44 7.01 -6.71
N MET A 107 -4.53 6.78 -5.76
CA MET A 107 -3.77 5.54 -5.66
C MET A 107 -4.12 4.84 -4.34
N PRO A 108 -5.17 4.01 -4.32
CA PRO A 108 -5.70 3.43 -3.09
C PRO A 108 -4.76 2.37 -2.47
N ALA A 109 -3.94 1.71 -3.30
CA ALA A 109 -3.04 0.65 -2.87
C ALA A 109 -1.62 0.92 -3.36
N VAL A 110 -0.66 0.83 -2.43
CA VAL A 110 0.77 1.02 -2.69
C VAL A 110 1.54 -0.05 -1.93
N THR A 111 2.53 -0.63 -2.61
CA THR A 111 3.42 -1.65 -2.03
C THR A 111 4.88 -1.32 -2.36
N LEU A 112 5.75 -1.49 -1.37
CA LEU A 112 7.20 -1.40 -1.55
C LEU A 112 7.72 -2.71 -2.13
N SER A 113 8.58 -2.63 -3.14
CA SER A 113 9.30 -3.78 -3.68
C SER A 113 10.20 -4.43 -2.63
N PRO A 114 10.41 -5.76 -2.66
CA PRO A 114 11.32 -6.48 -1.75
C PRO A 114 12.75 -5.92 -1.68
N ASN A 115 13.25 -5.33 -2.77
CA ASN A 115 14.58 -4.72 -2.79
C ASN A 115 14.62 -3.26 -2.29
N GLY A 116 13.49 -2.71 -1.83
CA GLY A 116 13.35 -1.35 -1.31
C GLY A 116 13.53 -0.22 -2.33
N LYS A 117 13.62 -0.50 -3.64
CA LYS A 117 13.93 0.51 -4.67
C LYS A 117 12.71 1.11 -5.35
N TRP A 118 11.57 0.41 -5.34
CA TRP A 118 10.40 0.76 -6.13
C TRP A 118 9.12 0.72 -5.29
N LEU A 119 8.23 1.67 -5.56
CA LEU A 119 6.85 1.67 -5.08
C LEU A 119 5.94 1.30 -6.26
N ALA A 120 5.16 0.25 -6.12
CA ALA A 120 4.06 -0.03 -7.03
C ALA A 120 2.79 0.63 -6.50
N CYS A 121 2.32 1.64 -7.21
CA CYS A 121 1.10 2.36 -6.90
C CYS A 121 0.01 1.94 -7.87
N GLN A 122 -1.04 1.29 -7.38
CA GLN A 122 -2.22 1.05 -8.19
C GLN A 122 -2.98 2.34 -8.35
N SER A 123 -3.13 2.79 -9.59
CA SER A 123 -3.84 4.00 -9.95
C SER A 123 -5.26 3.66 -10.43
N MET A 124 -6.23 4.48 -10.04
CA MET A 124 -7.64 4.29 -10.41
C MET A 124 -7.92 4.40 -11.93
N ASP A 125 -6.92 4.79 -12.74
CA ASP A 125 -6.99 4.80 -14.21
C ASP A 125 -6.63 3.45 -14.87
N ASN A 126 -6.73 2.35 -14.11
CA ASN A 126 -6.44 0.99 -14.56
C ASN A 126 -4.97 0.73 -14.90
N GLN A 127 -4.06 1.41 -14.19
CA GLN A 127 -2.62 1.25 -14.36
C GLN A 127 -1.94 1.04 -13.01
N ILE A 128 -0.84 0.29 -13.02
CA ILE A 128 0.12 0.30 -11.89
C ILE A 128 1.28 1.19 -12.31
N LEU A 129 1.47 2.27 -11.55
CA LEU A 129 2.53 3.25 -11.72
C LEU A 129 3.69 2.91 -10.79
N ILE A 130 4.91 2.93 -11.31
CA ILE A 130 6.11 2.64 -10.53
C ILE A 130 6.86 3.92 -10.19
N PHE A 131 7.03 4.21 -8.90
CA PHE A 131 7.87 5.29 -8.41
C PHE A 131 9.17 4.75 -7.83
N GLY A 132 10.27 5.49 -7.93
CA GLY A 132 11.47 5.17 -7.15
C GLY A 132 11.25 5.43 -5.65
N ALA A 133 11.86 4.65 -4.76
CA ALA A 133 11.60 4.71 -3.31
C ALA A 133 12.72 5.34 -2.45
N GLN A 134 13.91 5.58 -3.01
CA GLN A 134 15.09 5.98 -2.20
C GLN A 134 15.50 7.46 -2.35
N ASN A 135 15.32 8.07 -3.52
CA ASN A 135 15.91 9.39 -3.80
C ASN A 135 14.88 10.41 -4.28
N ARG A 136 14.61 10.43 -5.59
CA ARG A 136 13.83 11.50 -6.20
C ARG A 136 12.33 11.26 -6.20
N PHE A 137 11.89 10.07 -5.78
CA PHE A 137 10.50 9.63 -5.82
C PHE A 137 9.81 9.95 -7.16
N ARG A 138 10.52 9.66 -8.27
CA ARG A 138 10.03 9.97 -9.62
C ARG A 138 9.36 8.75 -10.24
N LEU A 139 8.32 9.03 -11.02
CA LEU A 139 7.65 8.05 -11.86
C LEU A 139 8.63 7.47 -12.89
N ASN A 140 8.73 6.15 -12.93
CA ASN A 140 9.46 5.42 -13.95
C ASN A 140 8.54 5.17 -15.15
N LYS A 141 8.59 6.07 -16.14
CA LYS A 141 7.77 5.99 -17.36
C LYS A 141 7.98 4.70 -18.18
N LYS A 142 9.06 3.96 -17.94
CA LYS A 142 9.33 2.66 -18.60
C LYS A 142 8.62 1.48 -17.91
N LYS A 143 8.10 1.66 -16.70
CA LYS A 143 7.46 0.61 -15.89
C LYS A 143 6.02 1.03 -15.59
N ILE A 144 5.14 0.77 -16.54
CA ILE A 144 3.71 1.00 -16.43
C ILE A 144 3.01 -0.30 -16.77
N PHE A 145 2.23 -0.85 -15.84
CA PHE A 145 1.51 -2.10 -16.06
C PHE A 145 0.03 -1.81 -16.31
N LYS A 146 -0.48 -2.28 -17.44
CA LYS A 146 -1.86 -2.05 -17.88
C LYS A 146 -2.57 -3.37 -18.18
N GLY A 147 -3.87 -3.27 -18.42
CA GLY A 147 -4.70 -4.35 -18.92
C GLY A 147 -5.62 -4.96 -17.87
N HIS A 148 -5.45 -4.64 -16.59
CA HIS A 148 -6.40 -4.98 -15.52
C HIS A 148 -7.45 -3.88 -15.34
N MET A 149 -8.55 -4.15 -14.64
CA MET A 149 -9.62 -3.17 -14.38
C MET A 149 -9.81 -2.99 -12.88
N VAL A 150 -9.39 -1.86 -12.34
CA VAL A 150 -9.39 -1.55 -10.89
C VAL A 150 -10.12 -0.26 -10.55
N ALA A 151 -10.73 0.40 -11.54
CA ALA A 151 -11.54 1.58 -11.32
C ALA A 151 -12.57 1.36 -10.20
N GLY A 152 -12.45 2.14 -9.12
CA GLY A 152 -13.32 2.08 -7.95
C GLY A 152 -12.94 1.04 -6.89
N TYR A 153 -11.82 0.32 -7.05
CA TYR A 153 -11.37 -0.72 -6.12
C TYR A 153 -9.95 -0.46 -5.63
N ALA A 154 -9.70 -0.78 -4.36
CA ALA A 154 -8.39 -0.75 -3.73
C ALA A 154 -7.69 -2.12 -3.84
N CYS A 155 -7.48 -2.60 -5.07
CA CYS A 155 -6.84 -3.90 -5.27
C CYS A 155 -5.36 -3.81 -4.86
N GLN A 156 -4.93 -4.68 -3.96
CA GLN A 156 -3.55 -4.77 -3.55
C GLN A 156 -2.67 -5.21 -4.73
N VAL A 157 -1.50 -4.61 -4.81
CA VAL A 157 -0.43 -4.97 -5.74
C VAL A 157 0.70 -5.57 -4.93
N ASP A 158 1.41 -6.54 -5.49
CA ASP A 158 2.60 -7.09 -4.85
C ASP A 158 3.66 -7.48 -5.89
N PHE A 159 4.88 -7.65 -5.41
CA PHE A 159 6.02 -8.11 -6.20
C PHE A 159 6.35 -9.55 -5.85
N SER A 160 6.84 -10.31 -6.83
CA SER A 160 7.52 -11.56 -6.50
C SER A 160 8.80 -11.29 -5.69
N PRO A 161 9.21 -12.18 -4.77
CA PRO A 161 10.40 -11.98 -3.94
C PRO A 161 11.68 -11.72 -4.74
N ASP A 162 11.79 -12.36 -5.91
CA ASP A 162 12.92 -12.24 -6.84
C ASP A 162 12.81 -11.03 -7.79
N MET A 163 11.76 -10.21 -7.67
CA MET A 163 11.47 -9.07 -8.55
C MET A 163 11.25 -9.44 -10.03
N SER A 164 10.94 -10.70 -10.34
CA SER A 164 10.62 -11.14 -11.70
C SER A 164 9.21 -10.73 -12.15
N TYR A 165 8.26 -10.62 -11.22
CA TYR A 165 6.85 -10.40 -11.52
C TYR A 165 6.19 -9.36 -10.63
N VAL A 166 5.10 -8.79 -11.14
CA VAL A 166 4.16 -7.95 -10.39
C VAL A 166 2.79 -8.59 -10.48
N ILE A 167 2.05 -8.62 -9.38
CA ILE A 167 0.68 -9.16 -9.31
C ILE A 167 -0.31 -8.12 -8.85
N SER A 168 -1.54 -8.24 -9.34
CA SER A 168 -2.68 -7.46 -8.87
C SER A 168 -3.96 -8.21 -9.13
N GLY A 169 -4.86 -8.15 -8.16
CA GLY A 169 -6.27 -8.47 -8.40
C GLY A 169 -6.94 -7.40 -9.28
N ASP A 170 -8.14 -7.71 -9.77
CA ASP A 170 -8.99 -6.77 -10.49
C ASP A 170 -10.47 -6.86 -10.10
N GLY A 171 -11.25 -5.88 -10.54
CA GLY A 171 -12.69 -5.77 -10.35
C GLY A 171 -13.50 -6.94 -10.93
N ASN A 172 -12.92 -7.68 -11.87
CA ASN A 172 -13.53 -8.86 -12.47
C ASN A 172 -13.13 -10.16 -11.74
N GLY A 173 -12.44 -10.07 -10.60
CA GLY A 173 -12.00 -11.23 -9.82
C GLY A 173 -10.84 -11.99 -10.43
N LYS A 174 -10.13 -11.42 -11.39
CA LYS A 174 -8.96 -12.05 -12.01
C LYS A 174 -7.70 -11.64 -11.28
N LEU A 175 -6.79 -12.59 -11.11
CA LEU A 175 -5.41 -12.28 -10.79
C LEU A 175 -4.67 -12.00 -12.10
N ASN A 176 -3.98 -10.88 -12.15
CA ASN A 176 -3.16 -10.47 -13.28
C ASN A 176 -1.69 -10.51 -12.85
N ILE A 177 -0.86 -11.16 -13.65
CA ILE A 177 0.58 -11.33 -13.41
C ILE A 177 1.33 -10.71 -14.58
N TRP A 178 2.15 -9.72 -14.31
CA TRP A 178 3.02 -9.09 -15.31
C TRP A 178 4.46 -9.47 -15.09
N ASP A 179 5.19 -9.65 -16.18
CA ASP A 179 6.65 -9.72 -16.15
C ASP A 179 7.21 -8.32 -15.85
N TRP A 180 7.95 -8.21 -14.76
CA TRP A 180 8.58 -6.96 -14.33
C TRP A 180 9.49 -6.40 -15.41
N LYS A 181 10.28 -7.23 -16.11
CA LYS A 181 11.28 -6.80 -17.10
C LYS A 181 10.62 -6.22 -18.34
N THR A 182 9.66 -6.93 -18.92
CA THR A 182 9.02 -6.53 -20.18
C THR A 182 7.75 -5.70 -20.03
N THR A 183 7.21 -5.57 -18.81
CA THR A 183 5.92 -4.92 -18.50
C THR A 183 4.70 -5.54 -19.20
N LYS A 184 4.87 -6.72 -19.78
CA LYS A 184 3.81 -7.45 -20.46
C LYS A 184 3.03 -8.27 -19.46
N LEU A 185 1.72 -8.37 -19.69
CA LEU A 185 0.88 -9.32 -18.98
C LEU A 185 1.34 -10.73 -19.37
N TYR A 186 1.87 -11.47 -18.41
CA TYR A 186 2.37 -12.82 -18.59
C TYR A 186 1.25 -13.84 -18.42
N SER A 187 0.48 -13.72 -17.34
CA SER A 187 -0.64 -14.62 -17.05
C SER A 187 -1.83 -13.86 -16.48
N ARG A 188 -3.01 -14.41 -16.72
CA ARG A 188 -4.27 -13.94 -16.17
C ARG A 188 -5.20 -15.12 -16.00
N PHE A 189 -5.78 -15.26 -14.82
CA PHE A 189 -6.79 -16.27 -14.55
C PHE A 189 -7.85 -15.76 -13.58
N LYS A 190 -9.03 -16.37 -13.60
CA LYS A 190 -10.16 -16.04 -12.72
C LYS A 190 -9.87 -16.66 -11.34
N ALA A 191 -9.58 -15.82 -10.36
CA ALA A 191 -9.27 -16.26 -9.01
C ALA A 191 -10.52 -16.29 -8.12
N HIS A 192 -11.35 -15.26 -8.22
CA HIS A 192 -12.53 -15.04 -7.38
C HIS A 192 -13.77 -14.76 -8.22
N ASP A 193 -14.96 -15.09 -7.74
CA ASP A 193 -16.21 -14.85 -8.48
C ASP A 193 -16.56 -13.36 -8.50
N LYS A 194 -16.27 -12.67 -7.40
CA LYS A 194 -16.33 -11.21 -7.25
C LYS A 194 -14.93 -10.59 -7.33
N VAL A 195 -14.84 -9.28 -7.08
CA VAL A 195 -13.59 -8.51 -7.06
C VAL A 195 -12.50 -9.22 -6.27
N CYS A 196 -11.31 -9.33 -6.86
CA CYS A 196 -10.10 -9.82 -6.19
C CYS A 196 -9.39 -8.61 -5.59
N ILE A 197 -9.44 -8.46 -4.27
CA ILE A 197 -8.86 -7.30 -3.58
C ILE A 197 -7.42 -7.58 -3.19
N GLY A 198 -7.18 -8.61 -2.40
CA GLY A 198 -5.83 -8.92 -1.92
C GLY A 198 -5.13 -9.85 -2.89
N ALA A 199 -3.87 -9.56 -3.17
CA ALA A 199 -2.95 -10.45 -3.86
C ALA A 199 -1.58 -10.26 -3.19
N VAL A 200 -1.05 -11.33 -2.60
CA VAL A 200 0.23 -11.32 -1.89
C VAL A 200 1.04 -12.51 -2.36
N TRP A 201 2.29 -12.25 -2.74
CA TRP A 201 3.24 -13.30 -3.08
C TRP A 201 3.79 -13.90 -1.79
N HIS A 202 3.96 -15.22 -1.75
CA HIS A 202 4.65 -15.83 -0.62
C HIS A 202 6.10 -15.31 -0.55
N PRO A 203 6.57 -14.81 0.60
CA PRO A 203 7.86 -14.11 0.70
C PRO A 203 9.07 -15.01 0.44
N HIS A 204 8.92 -16.33 0.59
CA HIS A 204 10.00 -17.31 0.43
C HIS A 204 9.80 -18.27 -0.73
N GLU A 205 8.57 -18.45 -1.20
CA GLU A 205 8.23 -19.47 -2.20
C GLU A 205 7.76 -18.76 -3.45
N THR A 206 8.57 -18.82 -4.50
CA THR A 206 8.34 -18.04 -5.71
C THR A 206 7.18 -18.56 -6.55
N SER A 207 6.66 -19.77 -6.33
CA SER A 207 5.46 -20.25 -7.03
C SER A 207 4.16 -19.81 -6.37
N LYS A 208 4.17 -19.55 -5.05
CA LYS A 208 2.94 -19.40 -4.29
C LYS A 208 2.42 -17.98 -4.21
N VAL A 209 1.13 -17.83 -4.48
CA VAL A 209 0.40 -16.56 -4.35
C VAL A 209 -0.88 -16.79 -3.54
N ILE A 210 -1.18 -15.89 -2.62
CA ILE A 210 -2.43 -15.89 -1.85
C ILE A 210 -3.30 -14.75 -2.36
N THR A 211 -4.55 -15.04 -2.70
CA THR A 211 -5.53 -14.05 -3.11
C THR A 211 -6.74 -14.03 -2.18
N CYS A 212 -7.37 -12.88 -2.04
CA CYS A 212 -8.67 -12.76 -1.38
C CYS A 212 -9.62 -11.86 -2.17
N GLY A 213 -10.92 -12.14 -2.05
CA GLY A 213 -11.95 -11.44 -2.80
C GLY A 213 -13.21 -11.13 -2.01
N TRP A 214 -14.10 -10.34 -2.61
CA TRP A 214 -15.41 -9.99 -2.04
C TRP A 214 -16.42 -11.15 -2.04
N ASP A 215 -16.02 -12.30 -2.56
CA ASP A 215 -16.73 -13.57 -2.39
C ASP A 215 -16.51 -14.18 -1.00
N GLY A 216 -15.66 -13.58 -0.17
CA GLY A 216 -15.39 -14.02 1.20
C GLY A 216 -14.39 -15.16 1.29
N LEU A 217 -13.73 -15.51 0.19
CA LEU A 217 -12.76 -16.60 0.13
C LEU A 217 -11.33 -16.07 0.15
N ILE A 218 -10.43 -16.89 0.71
CA ILE A 218 -8.98 -16.76 0.58
C ILE A 218 -8.50 -18.01 -0.16
N LYS A 219 -7.75 -17.84 -1.24
CA LYS A 219 -7.27 -18.94 -2.09
C LYS A 219 -5.75 -18.89 -2.19
N LEU A 220 -5.13 -20.07 -2.14
CA LEU A 220 -3.70 -20.28 -2.38
C LEU A 220 -3.53 -20.85 -3.79
N TRP A 221 -2.59 -20.28 -4.55
CA TRP A 221 -2.21 -20.68 -5.90
C TRP A 221 -0.75 -21.10 -5.88
N ASP A 222 -0.39 -22.10 -6.69
CA ASP A 222 0.96 -22.67 -6.85
C ASP A 222 1.23 -22.93 -8.35
#